data_AF-A0A2P4NJW8-F1
#
_entry.id   AF-A0A2P4NJW8-F1
#
_cell.length_a   1.000
_cell.length_b   1.000
_cell.length_c   1.000
_cell.angle_alpha   90.00
_cell.angle_beta   90.00
_cell.angle_gamma   90.00
#
_symmetry.space_group_name_H-M   'P 1'
#
loop_
_entity.id
_entity.type
_entity.pdbx_description
1 polymer ?
#
loop_
_entity_poly.entity_id
_entity_poly.type
_entity_poly.pdbx_seq_one_letter_code
_entity_poly.pdbx_strand_id
1 'polypeptide(L)'
;QLWSFNGQPFTPFFVVEVANLKKKEVDKEIDTKFKKEYFAIGTSVELGWLIDPLNRIIQVYKRNKNGEPYRRKRPWVYLEGGKHLPGFTLELWPIDDIIAQEINYEDDSSEEEDEEECPYCNASIKGASQMVKHIQNKHN
;
A
#
# COMPACT_ATOMS: atom_id res chain seq x y z
N GLN A 1 -12.39 -12.19 -19.18
CA GLN A 1 -13.48 -12.63 -18.30
C GLN A 1 -12.84 -13.37 -17.12
N LEU A 2 -12.99 -12.88 -15.89
CA LEU A 2 -12.34 -13.42 -14.68
C LEU A 2 -13.29 -14.44 -14.01
N TRP A 3 -13.01 -15.73 -14.19
CA TRP A 3 -13.82 -16.84 -13.68
C TRP A 3 -13.31 -17.30 -12.31
N SER A 4 -14.20 -17.57 -11.36
CA SER A 4 -13.89 -18.30 -10.11
C SER A 4 -14.03 -19.82 -10.29
N PHE A 5 -13.60 -20.59 -9.29
CA PHE A 5 -13.63 -22.07 -9.25
C PHE A 5 -15.03 -22.68 -9.50
N ASN A 6 -16.11 -21.91 -9.32
CA ASN A 6 -17.50 -22.33 -9.58
C ASN A 6 -18.18 -21.60 -10.76
N GLY A 7 -17.41 -20.89 -11.59
CA GLY A 7 -17.91 -20.22 -12.79
C GLY A 7 -18.80 -18.99 -12.55
N GLN A 8 -18.96 -18.53 -11.30
CA GLN A 8 -19.48 -17.19 -11.05
C GLN A 8 -18.42 -16.14 -11.41
N PRO A 9 -18.81 -15.03 -12.08
CA PRO A 9 -17.93 -13.89 -12.29
C PRO A 9 -17.44 -13.38 -10.92
N PHE A 10 -16.15 -13.54 -10.65
CA PHE A 10 -15.57 -12.96 -9.45
C PHE A 10 -15.08 -11.57 -9.79
N THR A 11 -15.64 -10.59 -9.13
CA THR A 11 -15.09 -9.24 -9.10
C THR A 11 -14.57 -9.00 -7.70
N PRO A 12 -13.29 -8.60 -7.54
CA PRO A 12 -12.78 -8.29 -6.21
C PRO A 12 -13.57 -7.14 -5.60
N PHE A 13 -13.68 -7.10 -4.27
CA PHE A 13 -14.29 -5.95 -3.57
C PHE A 13 -13.27 -4.84 -3.28
N PHE A 14 -11.99 -5.19 -3.26
CA PHE A 14 -10.86 -4.31 -2.99
C PHE A 14 -9.75 -4.56 -4.02
N VAL A 15 -9.19 -3.49 -4.58
CA VAL A 15 -8.09 -3.55 -5.54
C VAL A 15 -6.96 -2.58 -5.15
N VAL A 16 -5.72 -2.96 -5.44
CA VAL A 16 -4.55 -2.10 -5.25
C VAL A 16 -3.77 -2.06 -6.55
N GLU A 17 -3.39 -0.86 -6.96
CA GLU A 17 -2.44 -0.63 -8.05
C GLU A 17 -1.22 0.09 -7.46
N VAL A 18 -0.02 -0.39 -7.82
CA VAL A 18 1.24 0.23 -7.42
C VAL A 18 1.94 0.70 -8.68
N ALA A 19 2.22 2.00 -8.78
CA ALA A 19 2.80 2.56 -10.01
C ALA A 19 3.60 3.83 -9.75
N ASN A 20 4.63 4.06 -10.57
CA ASN A 20 5.35 5.32 -10.62
C ASN A 20 4.56 6.33 -11.48
N LEU A 21 3.96 7.32 -10.82
CA LEU A 21 3.08 8.33 -11.41
C LEU A 21 3.85 9.58 -11.88
N LYS A 22 5.19 9.51 -11.97
CA LYS A 22 6.03 10.59 -12.51
C LYS A 22 5.57 11.03 -13.90
N LYS A 23 5.08 10.09 -14.73
CA LYS A 23 4.46 10.38 -16.03
C LYS A 23 2.95 10.54 -15.87
N LYS A 24 2.42 11.67 -16.34
CA LYS A 24 0.98 12.00 -16.25
C LYS A 24 0.10 11.04 -17.04
N GLU A 25 0.65 10.45 -18.10
CA GLU A 25 -0.02 9.45 -18.93
C GLU A 25 -0.35 8.20 -18.13
N VAL A 26 0.57 7.76 -17.26
CA VAL A 26 0.39 6.62 -16.36
C VAL A 26 -0.72 6.89 -15.34
N ASP A 27 -0.72 8.08 -14.72
CA ASP A 27 -1.82 8.49 -13.81
C ASP A 27 -3.18 8.46 -14.51
N LYS A 28 -3.25 8.97 -15.75
CA LYS A 28 -4.50 8.96 -16.54
C LYS A 28 -4.95 7.56 -16.94
N GLU A 29 -4.02 6.70 -17.34
CA GLU A 29 -4.31 5.32 -17.73
C GLU A 29 -4.89 4.55 -16.54
N ILE A 30 -4.23 4.63 -15.39
CA ILE A 30 -4.66 3.96 -14.17
C ILE A 30 -5.98 4.56 -13.65
N ASP A 31 -6.14 5.89 -13.64
CA ASP A 31 -7.40 6.54 -13.28
C ASP A 31 -8.56 6.08 -14.18
N THR A 32 -8.28 5.92 -15.48
CA THR A 32 -9.24 5.39 -16.44
C THR A 32 -9.60 3.95 -16.13
N LYS A 33 -8.60 3.10 -15.84
CA LYS A 33 -8.79 1.70 -15.46
C LYS A 33 -9.64 1.57 -14.18
N PHE A 34 -9.33 2.36 -13.15
CA PHE A 34 -10.16 2.41 -11.94
C PHE A 34 -11.61 2.79 -12.25
N LYS A 35 -11.82 3.86 -13.02
CA LYS A 35 -13.17 4.40 -13.24
C LYS A 35 -14.01 3.60 -14.24
N LYS A 36 -13.39 3.03 -15.27
CA LYS A 36 -14.08 2.40 -16.41
C LYS A 36 -14.03 0.88 -16.40
N GLU A 37 -13.13 0.26 -15.65
CA GLU A 37 -13.01 -1.20 -15.57
C GLU A 37 -13.32 -1.68 -14.15
N TYR A 38 -12.55 -1.26 -13.14
CA TYR A 38 -12.75 -1.74 -11.78
C TYR A 38 -14.05 -1.26 -11.17
N PHE A 39 -14.36 0.03 -11.29
CA PHE A 39 -15.61 0.62 -10.80
C PHE A 39 -16.67 0.77 -11.90
N ALA A 40 -16.59 -0.02 -12.98
CA ALA A 40 -17.67 -0.10 -13.96
C ALA A 40 -19.00 -0.51 -13.31
N ILE A 41 -20.11 -0.21 -13.99
CA ILE A 41 -21.43 -0.71 -13.58
C ILE A 41 -21.41 -2.24 -13.69
N GLY A 42 -21.93 -2.93 -12.67
CA GLY A 42 -21.97 -4.39 -12.61
C GLY A 42 -20.74 -5.05 -11.99
N THR A 43 -19.74 -4.28 -11.54
CA THR A 43 -18.63 -4.80 -10.73
C THR A 43 -18.91 -4.67 -9.23
N SER A 44 -18.29 -5.54 -8.44
CA SER A 44 -18.41 -5.53 -6.97
C SER A 44 -17.29 -4.74 -6.25
N VAL A 45 -16.44 -4.02 -6.99
CA VAL A 45 -15.35 -3.24 -6.39
C VAL A 45 -15.93 -2.05 -5.62
N GLU A 46 -15.54 -1.93 -4.34
CA GLU A 46 -15.98 -0.85 -3.45
C GLU A 46 -14.83 0.02 -2.94
N LEU A 47 -13.62 -0.53 -2.88
CA LEU A 47 -12.41 0.16 -2.41
C LEU A 47 -11.28 -0.04 -3.42
N GLY A 48 -10.54 1.03 -3.71
CA GLY A 48 -9.35 0.97 -4.53
C GLY A 48 -8.23 1.81 -3.96
N TRP A 49 -7.00 1.31 -3.93
CA TRP A 49 -5.81 2.09 -3.58
C TRP A 49 -4.88 2.19 -4.78
N LEU A 50 -4.48 3.41 -5.13
CA LEU A 50 -3.35 3.66 -6.01
C LEU A 50 -2.22 4.20 -5.15
N ILE A 51 -1.12 3.45 -5.11
CA ILE A 51 0.05 3.74 -4.28
C ILE A 51 1.24 3.98 -5.23
N ASP A 52 1.88 5.14 -5.09
CA ASP A 52 3.15 5.44 -5.71
C ASP A 52 4.20 5.56 -4.60
N PRO A 53 4.97 4.50 -4.35
CA PRO A 53 5.95 4.51 -3.28
C PRO A 53 7.09 5.50 -3.52
N LEU A 54 7.53 5.63 -4.77
CA LEU A 54 8.68 6.48 -5.13
C LEU A 54 8.37 7.97 -4.97
N ASN A 55 7.13 8.37 -5.28
CA ASN A 55 6.70 9.76 -5.15
C ASN A 55 5.82 10.01 -3.91
N ARG A 56 5.67 9.00 -3.04
CA ARG A 56 4.83 9.03 -1.82
C ARG A 56 3.40 9.50 -2.09
N ILE A 57 2.78 9.02 -3.16
CA ILE A 57 1.39 9.37 -3.51
C ILE A 57 0.47 8.23 -3.12
N ILE A 58 -0.63 8.57 -2.45
CA ILE A 58 -1.74 7.65 -2.24
C ILE A 58 -3.01 8.30 -2.77
N GLN A 59 -3.77 7.52 -3.52
CA GLN A 59 -5.13 7.86 -3.89
C GLN A 59 -6.07 6.72 -3.55
N VAL A 60 -7.16 7.05 -2.88
CA VAL A 60 -8.21 6.10 -2.51
C VAL A 60 -9.42 6.32 -3.42
N TYR A 61 -9.82 5.27 -4.11
CA TYR A 61 -10.99 5.20 -4.97
C TYR A 61 -12.18 4.58 -4.23
N LYS A 62 -13.34 5.22 -4.36
CA LYS A 62 -14.64 4.78 -3.80
C LYS A 62 -15.78 5.26 -4.71
N ARG A 63 -16.99 4.75 -4.50
CA ARG A 63 -18.21 5.30 -5.12
C ARG A 63 -18.81 6.40 -4.26
N ASN A 64 -19.29 7.48 -4.89
CA ASN A 64 -20.06 8.51 -4.21
C ASN A 64 -21.50 8.03 -3.98
N LYS A 65 -22.33 8.88 -3.36
CA LYS A 65 -23.76 8.58 -3.12
C LYS A 65 -24.59 8.32 -4.39
N ASN A 66 -24.11 8.77 -5.55
CA ASN A 66 -24.74 8.55 -6.85
C ASN A 66 -24.19 7.29 -7.55
N GLY A 67 -23.29 6.52 -6.91
CA GLY A 67 -22.66 5.33 -7.48
C GLY A 67 -21.45 5.62 -8.39
N GLU A 68 -21.08 6.88 -8.60
CA GLU A 68 -19.98 7.25 -9.49
C GLU A 68 -18.62 7.09 -8.79
N PRO A 69 -17.61 6.54 -9.48
CA PRO A 69 -16.27 6.43 -8.92
C PRO A 69 -15.60 7.80 -8.78
N TYR A 70 -15.03 8.04 -7.62
CA TYR A 70 -14.17 9.19 -7.35
C TYR A 70 -12.90 8.73 -6.66
N ARG A 71 -11.85 9.57 -6.75
CA ARG A 71 -10.60 9.37 -6.02
C ARG A 71 -10.32 10.52 -5.06
N ARG A 72 -9.67 10.23 -3.94
CA ARG A 72 -9.18 11.24 -2.99
C ARG A 72 -7.73 10.94 -2.63
N LYS A 73 -6.90 11.97 -2.62
CA LYS A 73 -5.54 11.83 -2.08
C LYS A 73 -5.60 11.56 -0.58
N ARG A 74 -4.68 10.74 -0.10
CA ARG A 74 -4.45 10.52 1.33
C ARG A 74 -3.00 10.88 1.69
N PRO A 75 -2.74 11.32 2.92
CA PRO A 75 -1.38 11.46 3.43
C PRO A 75 -0.63 10.12 3.37
N TRP A 76 0.69 10.18 3.12
CA TRP A 76 1.60 9.05 3.19
C TRP A 76 1.93 8.69 4.63
N VAL A 77 1.00 8.01 5.30
CA VAL A 77 1.17 7.58 6.70
C VAL A 77 0.69 6.14 6.82
N TYR A 78 -0.62 5.94 6.71
CA TYR A 78 -1.24 4.63 6.70
C TYR A 78 -2.51 4.65 5.86
N LEU A 79 -2.98 3.46 5.52
CA LEU A 79 -4.28 3.25 4.89
C LEU A 79 -5.14 2.30 5.70
N GLU A 80 -6.28 2.79 6.14
CA GLU A 80 -7.31 1.95 6.75
C GLU A 80 -8.21 1.36 5.66
N GLY A 81 -8.44 0.05 5.73
CA GLY A 81 -9.44 -0.59 4.88
C GLY A 81 -10.89 -0.32 5.33
N GLY A 82 -11.05 0.21 6.55
CA GLY A 82 -12.34 0.64 7.10
C GLY A 82 -13.36 -0.49 7.07
N LYS A 83 -14.62 -0.18 6.69
CA LYS A 83 -15.68 -1.20 6.63
C LYS A 83 -15.43 -2.33 5.63
N HIS A 84 -14.57 -2.11 4.63
CA HIS A 84 -14.30 -3.10 3.58
C HIS A 84 -13.24 -4.10 4.03
N LEU A 85 -12.29 -3.66 4.86
CA LEU A 85 -11.34 -4.53 5.56
C LEU A 85 -11.26 -4.10 7.04
N PRO A 86 -12.23 -4.54 7.88
CA PRO A 86 -12.28 -4.13 9.27
C PRO A 86 -11.01 -4.51 10.04
N GLY A 87 -10.44 -3.56 10.77
CA GLY A 87 -9.21 -3.76 11.55
C GLY A 87 -7.92 -3.81 10.72
N PHE A 88 -8.00 -3.66 9.39
CA PHE A 88 -6.83 -3.64 8.53
C PHE A 88 -6.29 -2.21 8.38
N THR A 89 -5.03 -2.03 8.78
CA THR A 89 -4.25 -0.82 8.57
C THR A 89 -2.96 -1.19 7.85
N LEU A 90 -2.71 -0.56 6.71
CA LEU A 90 -1.42 -0.63 6.02
C LEU A 90 -0.59 0.56 6.47
N GLU A 91 0.37 0.31 7.37
CA GLU A 91 1.43 1.26 7.71
C GLU A 91 2.41 1.39 6.53
N LEU A 92 2.79 2.61 6.17
CA LEU A 92 3.60 2.86 4.96
C LEU A 92 5.06 3.16 5.26
N TRP A 93 5.40 3.43 6.52
CA TRP A 93 6.78 3.61 6.94
C TRP A 93 7.70 2.41 6.59
N PRO A 94 7.25 1.13 6.58
CA PRO A 94 8.13 0.03 6.18
C PRO A 94 8.47 0.05 4.69
N ILE A 95 7.61 0.67 3.87
CA ILE A 95 7.86 0.81 2.43
C ILE A 95 8.92 1.88 2.18
N ASP A 96 8.95 2.94 2.98
CA ASP A 96 10.01 3.95 2.93
C ASP A 96 11.38 3.32 3.24
N ASP A 97 11.45 2.44 4.25
CA ASP A 97 12.69 1.76 4.64
C ASP A 97 13.22 0.84 3.52
N ILE A 98 12.34 0.09 2.85
CA ILE A 98 12.72 -0.79 1.74
C ILE A 98 13.29 0.01 0.57
N ILE A 99 12.64 1.12 0.20
CA ILE A 99 13.11 1.96 -0.90
C ILE A 99 14.47 2.57 -0.57
N ALA A 100 14.67 3.01 0.68
CA ALA A 100 15.94 3.56 1.12
C ALA A 100 17.08 2.51 1.06
N GLN A 101 16.79 1.25 1.38
CA GLN A 101 17.75 0.15 1.29
C GLN A 101 18.12 -0.18 -0.16
N GLU A 102 17.15 -0.28 -1.07
CA GLU A 102 17.43 -0.59 -2.48
C GLU A 102 18.30 0.47 -3.17
N ILE A 103 18.15 1.75 -2.80
CA ILE A 103 19.02 2.83 -3.31
C ILE A 103 20.47 2.68 -2.80
N ASN A 104 20.66 2.17 -1.58
CA ASN A 104 21.99 2.01 -0.98
C ASN A 104 22.79 0.83 -1.56
N TYR A 105 22.13 -0.23 -2.05
CA TYR A 105 22.81 -1.39 -2.66
C TYR A 105 23.50 -1.10 -4.01
N GLU A 106 23.14 0.00 -4.69
CA GLU A 106 23.81 0.42 -5.92
C GLU A 106 25.07 1.26 -5.68
N ASP A 107 25.35 1.72 -4.44
CA ASP A 107 26.42 2.69 -4.15
C ASP A 107 27.45 2.29 -3.08
N ASP A 108 27.31 1.23 -2.27
CA ASP A 108 28.45 0.84 -1.42
C ASP A 108 28.55 -0.60 -0.92
N SER A 109 29.81 -0.97 -0.76
CA SER A 109 30.44 -2.11 -0.13
C SER A 109 29.91 -2.40 1.28
N SER A 110 30.03 -3.69 1.65
CA SER A 110 29.62 -4.32 2.91
C SER A 110 29.92 -3.55 4.20
N GLU A 111 28.88 -3.32 5.02
CA GLU A 111 29.02 -3.10 6.47
C GLU A 111 28.06 -4.05 7.20
N GLU A 112 28.60 -4.89 8.09
CA GLU A 112 27.78 -5.75 8.95
C GLU A 112 27.14 -4.88 10.03
N GLU A 113 25.82 -4.65 9.95
CA GLU A 113 25.11 -3.92 11.02
C GLU A 113 25.29 -4.63 12.37
N ASP A 114 25.65 -3.93 13.43
CA ASP A 114 25.78 -4.53 14.76
C ASP A 114 24.39 -4.80 15.38
N GLU A 115 24.29 -5.84 16.22
CA GLU A 115 23.07 -6.18 16.96
C GLU A 115 22.92 -5.33 18.22
N GLU A 116 21.77 -4.65 18.39
CA GLU A 116 21.46 -3.78 19.54
C GLU A 116 20.34 -4.33 20.43
N GLU A 117 20.50 -4.35 21.76
CA GLU A 117 19.43 -4.77 22.67
C GLU A 117 18.25 -3.80 22.76
N CYS A 118 17.04 -4.36 22.70
CA CYS A 118 15.79 -3.67 22.91
C CYS A 118 15.75 -3.17 24.36
N PRO A 119 15.25 -1.96 24.61
CA PRO A 119 15.27 -1.38 25.95
C PRO A 119 14.07 -1.82 26.82
N TYR A 120 13.00 -2.34 26.22
CA TYR A 120 11.77 -2.75 26.92
C TYR A 120 11.70 -4.26 27.18
N CYS A 121 12.58 -5.00 26.51
CA CYS A 121 12.84 -6.41 26.75
C CYS A 121 14.25 -6.68 26.27
N ASN A 122 14.93 -7.68 26.81
CA ASN A 122 16.34 -7.97 26.49
C ASN A 122 16.56 -8.57 25.08
N ALA A 123 15.78 -8.16 24.08
CA ALA A 123 15.87 -8.68 22.72
C ALA A 123 16.88 -7.89 21.90
N SER A 124 17.99 -8.49 21.46
CA SER A 124 18.94 -7.85 20.53
C SER A 124 18.45 -7.83 19.08
N ILE A 125 18.58 -6.70 18.41
CA ILE A 125 17.98 -6.36 17.12
C ILE A 125 19.00 -5.62 16.27
N LYS A 126 19.26 -6.20 15.10
CA LYS A 126 20.16 -5.68 14.09
C LYS A 126 19.41 -4.74 13.16
N GLY A 127 19.91 -3.52 13.03
CA GLY A 127 19.35 -2.52 12.14
C GLY A 127 18.15 -1.78 12.76
N ALA A 128 18.19 -0.46 12.67
CA ALA A 128 17.24 0.40 13.35
C ALA A 128 15.77 0.21 12.88
N SER A 129 15.52 -0.08 11.58
CA SER A 129 14.18 -0.37 11.05
C SER A 129 13.54 -1.60 11.71
N GLN A 130 14.36 -2.58 12.08
CA GLN A 130 13.91 -3.79 12.78
C GLN A 130 13.60 -3.47 14.25
N MET A 131 14.37 -2.59 14.89
CA MET A 131 14.12 -2.16 16.26
C MET A 131 12.81 -1.35 16.36
N VAL A 132 12.57 -0.45 15.42
CA VAL A 132 11.36 0.37 15.38
C VAL A 132 10.11 -0.48 15.09
N LYS A 133 10.21 -1.46 14.18
CA LYS A 133 9.18 -2.50 13.95
C LYS A 133 8.90 -3.30 15.22
N HIS A 134 9.94 -3.61 15.98
CA HIS A 134 9.81 -4.41 17.17
C HIS A 134 9.03 -3.67 18.26
N ILE A 135 9.38 -2.43 18.53
CA ILE A 135 8.75 -1.66 19.60
C ILE A 135 7.28 -1.38 19.28
N GLN A 136 6.96 -1.00 18.04
CA GLN A 136 5.58 -0.76 17.59
C GLN A 136 4.67 -2.00 17.68
N ASN A 137 5.23 -3.22 17.68
CA ASN A 137 4.47 -4.47 17.69
C ASN A 137 4.47 -5.20 19.04
N LYS A 138 5.41 -4.87 19.94
CA LYS A 138 5.61 -5.62 21.18
C LYS A 138 5.34 -4.81 22.43
N HIS A 139 5.27 -3.49 22.30
CA HIS A 139 5.11 -2.59 23.42
C HIS A 139 3.98 -1.57 23.21
N ASN A 140 3.22 -1.69 22.12
CA ASN A 140 1.99 -0.94 21.82
C ASN A 140 0.79 -1.88 21.66
#